data_AF-A0A6B2VGH0-F1
#
_entry.id   AF-A0A6B2VGH0-F1
#
_cell.length_a   1.000
_cell.length_b   1.000
_cell.length_c   1.000
_cell.angle_alpha   90.00
_cell.angle_beta   90.00
_cell.angle_gamma   90.00
#
_symmetry.space_group_name_H-M   'P 1'
#
loop_
_entity.id
_entity.type
_entity.pdbx_description
1 polymer ?
#
loop_
_entity_poly.entity_id
_entity_poly.type
_entity_poly.pdbx_seq_one_letter_code
_entity_poly.pdbx_strand_id
1 'polypeptide(L)'
;MSEPTPVFDDLRAESEELDRLVAGLSAERWRTATPAPGWSVAHQIAHLAWTDRSAFLAVTDPEQFRALVEKALAAPDSFVDQGAEEGAALAPRELLDRWRAGRAALDG
;
A
#
# COMPACT_ATOMS: atom_id res chain seq x y z
N MET A 1 -16.73 0.79 23.08
CA MET A 1 -15.88 0.79 21.87
C MET A 1 -16.38 1.94 21.01
N SER A 2 -15.49 2.80 20.51
CA SER A 2 -15.91 3.87 19.60
C SER A 2 -16.55 3.27 18.35
N GLU A 3 -17.50 3.97 17.74
CA GLU A 3 -18.01 3.54 16.44
C GLU A 3 -16.86 3.56 15.43
N PRO A 4 -16.74 2.54 14.56
CA PRO A 4 -15.63 2.46 13.60
C PRO A 4 -15.81 3.38 12.40
N THR A 5 -17.04 3.85 12.13
CA THR A 5 -17.38 4.67 10.96
C THR A 5 -16.54 5.94 10.80
N PRO A 6 -16.29 6.74 11.86
CA PRO A 6 -15.41 7.91 11.75
C PRO A 6 -13.99 7.57 11.30
N VAL A 7 -13.45 6.41 11.70
CA VAL A 7 -12.09 5.99 11.34
C VAL A 7 -11.99 5.63 9.85
N PHE A 8 -13.03 5.01 9.28
CA PHE A 8 -13.06 4.70 7.85
C PHE A 8 -13.24 5.94 6.97
N ASP A 9 -14.05 6.89 7.43
CA ASP A 9 -14.22 8.17 6.72
C ASP A 9 -12.93 9.00 6.74
N ASP A 10 -12.24 9.06 7.89
CA ASP A 10 -10.92 9.70 7.99
C ASP A 10 -9.90 9.00 7.09
N LEU A 11 -9.83 7.66 7.12
CA LEU A 11 -8.92 6.89 6.27
C LEU A 11 -9.14 7.16 4.77
N ARG A 12 -10.40 7.30 4.34
CA ARG A 12 -10.75 7.64 2.96
C ARG A 12 -10.28 9.05 2.60
N ALA A 13 -10.55 10.03 3.47
CA ALA A 13 -10.15 11.42 3.25
C ALA A 13 -8.62 11.56 3.12
N GLU A 14 -7.88 10.94 4.04
CA GLU A 14 -6.41 10.92 4.03
C GLU A 14 -5.86 10.21 2.76
N SER A 15 -6.48 9.09 2.37
CA SER A 15 -6.09 8.38 1.15
C SER A 15 -6.33 9.18 -0.12
N GLU A 16 -7.44 9.92 -0.20
CA GLU A 16 -7.74 10.81 -1.32
C GLU A 16 -6.79 12.02 -1.38
N GLU A 17 -6.42 12.58 -0.23
CA GLU A 17 -5.42 13.64 -0.16
C GLU A 17 -4.08 13.16 -0.69
N LEU A 18 -3.61 12.00 -0.20
CA LEU A 18 -2.36 11.42 -0.66
C LEU A 18 -2.40 11.08 -2.16
N ASP A 19 -3.52 10.55 -2.67
CA ASP A 19 -3.73 10.28 -4.09
C ASP A 19 -3.53 11.54 -4.95
N ARG A 20 -4.18 12.65 -4.56
CA ARG A 20 -4.04 13.94 -5.25
C ARG A 20 -2.59 14.44 -5.25
N LEU A 21 -1.89 14.29 -4.12
CA LEU A 21 -0.49 14.69 -3.99
C LEU A 21 0.42 13.91 -4.96
N VAL A 22 0.27 12.59 -5.02
CA VAL A 22 1.17 11.74 -5.83
C VAL A 22 0.79 11.69 -7.31
N ALA A 23 -0.49 11.86 -7.65
CA ALA A 23 -0.98 11.89 -9.03
C ALA A 23 -0.40 13.04 -9.86
N GLY A 24 -0.05 14.16 -9.22
CA GLY A 24 0.56 15.33 -9.86
C GLY A 24 2.09 15.25 -10.00
N LEU A 25 2.74 14.21 -9.49
CA LEU A 25 4.19 14.09 -9.52
C LEU A 25 4.70 13.57 -10.87
N SER A 26 5.86 14.08 -11.30
CA SER A 26 6.62 13.49 -12.41
C SER A 26 7.22 12.15 -11.98
N ALA A 27 7.55 11.29 -12.95
CA ALA A 27 8.21 10.01 -12.67
C ALA A 27 9.55 10.17 -11.92
N GLU A 28 10.24 11.30 -12.11
CA GLU A 28 11.44 11.62 -11.34
C GLU A 28 11.14 11.88 -9.86
N ARG A 29 10.07 12.62 -9.54
CA ARG A 29 9.66 12.91 -8.16
C ARG A 29 9.14 11.67 -7.43
N TRP A 30 8.66 10.66 -8.14
CA TRP A 30 8.35 9.35 -7.54
C TRP A 30 9.60 8.61 -7.02
N ARG A 31 10.80 8.97 -7.49
CA ARG A 31 12.08 8.47 -6.98
C ARG A 31 12.66 9.30 -5.83
N THR A 32 12.00 10.36 -5.41
CA THR A 32 12.45 11.18 -4.28
C THR A 32 12.50 10.33 -3.00
N ALA A 33 13.64 10.34 -2.32
CA ALA A 33 13.85 9.65 -1.06
C ALA A 33 12.91 10.19 0.03
N THR A 34 12.49 9.31 0.92
CA THR A 34 11.67 9.62 2.10
C THR A 34 12.51 9.48 3.37
N PRO A 35 12.01 9.91 4.54
CA PRO A 35 12.71 9.70 5.80
C PRO A 35 12.91 8.21 6.16
N ALA A 36 12.15 7.29 5.55
CA ALA A 36 12.39 5.86 5.69
C ALA A 36 13.61 5.49 4.82
N PRO A 37 14.73 5.03 5.43
CA PRO A 37 15.97 4.78 4.69
C PRO A 37 15.77 3.79 3.54
N GLY A 38 16.30 4.12 2.37
CA GLY A 38 16.17 3.30 1.16
C GLY A 38 14.84 3.49 0.41
N TRP A 39 13.80 4.04 1.04
CA TRP A 39 12.48 4.13 0.44
C TRP A 39 12.25 5.47 -0.26
N SER A 40 11.85 5.40 -1.53
CA SER A 40 11.31 6.54 -2.28
C SER A 40 9.81 6.72 -2.07
N VAL A 41 9.23 7.78 -2.64
CA VAL A 41 7.76 7.94 -2.71
C VAL A 41 7.09 6.70 -3.32
N ALA A 42 7.70 6.09 -4.34
CA ALA A 42 7.18 4.85 -4.93
C ALA A 42 7.13 3.69 -3.92
N HIS A 43 8.15 3.54 -3.07
CA HIS A 43 8.15 2.52 -2.02
C HIS A 43 7.03 2.73 -1.01
N GLN A 44 6.76 3.99 -0.63
CA GLN A 44 5.67 4.31 0.28
C GLN A 44 4.31 3.89 -0.30
N ILE A 45 4.04 4.24 -1.56
CA ILE A 45 2.77 3.86 -2.21
C ILE A 45 2.69 2.35 -2.45
N ALA A 46 3.81 1.70 -2.78
CA ALA A 46 3.89 0.24 -2.89
C ALA A 46 3.54 -0.46 -1.59
N HIS A 47 4.06 0.04 -0.47
CA HIS A 47 3.76 -0.50 0.85
C HIS A 47 2.28 -0.34 1.24
N LEU A 48 1.67 0.81 0.92
CA LEU A 48 0.22 1.01 1.12
C LEU A 48 -0.60 0.05 0.26
N ALA A 49 -0.29 -0.07 -1.03
CA ALA A 49 -0.97 -0.99 -1.93
C ALA A 49 -0.84 -2.46 -1.49
N TRP A 50 0.32 -2.84 -0.96
CA TRP A 50 0.55 -4.17 -0.40
C TRP A 50 -0.28 -4.40 0.88
N THR A 51 -0.36 -3.39 1.75
CA THR A 51 -1.15 -3.47 2.99
C THR A 51 -2.64 -3.61 2.68
N ASP A 52 -3.18 -2.83 1.74
CA ASP A 52 -4.57 -2.93 1.29
C ASP A 52 -4.89 -4.33 0.74
N ARG A 53 -3.99 -4.89 -0.09
CA ARG A 53 -4.12 -6.26 -0.60
C ARG A 53 -4.11 -7.29 0.53
N SER A 54 -3.26 -7.11 1.53
CA SER A 54 -3.15 -8.02 2.68
C SER A 54 -4.42 -7.99 3.52
N ALA A 55 -4.97 -6.81 3.78
CA ALA A 55 -6.24 -6.63 4.49
C ALA A 55 -7.40 -7.25 3.72
N PHE A 56 -7.47 -7.04 2.41
CA PHE A 56 -8.49 -7.64 1.56
C PHE A 56 -8.42 -9.18 1.63
N LEU A 57 -7.23 -9.75 1.46
CA LEU A 57 -7.02 -11.20 1.58
C LEU A 57 -7.45 -11.74 2.95
N ALA A 58 -7.11 -11.05 4.03
CA ALA A 58 -7.49 -11.48 5.38
C ALA A 58 -9.02 -11.65 5.54
N VAL A 59 -9.81 -10.84 4.83
CA VAL A 59 -11.28 -10.86 4.90
C VAL A 59 -11.89 -11.79 3.85
N THR A 60 -11.33 -11.88 2.64
CA THR A 60 -11.96 -12.59 1.51
C THR A 60 -11.38 -13.97 1.20
N ASP A 61 -10.13 -14.23 1.60
CA ASP A 61 -9.39 -15.45 1.23
C ASP A 61 -8.36 -15.81 2.33
N PRO A 62 -8.82 -16.47 3.41
CA PRO A 62 -7.97 -16.83 4.55
C PRO A 62 -6.78 -17.72 4.19
N GLU A 63 -6.92 -18.58 3.19
CA GLU A 63 -5.85 -19.46 2.71
C GLU A 63 -4.70 -18.66 2.07
N GLN A 64 -5.01 -17.72 1.16
CA GLN A 64 -4.01 -16.85 0.58
C GLN A 64 -3.41 -15.89 1.62
N PHE A 65 -4.20 -15.41 2.57
CA PHE A 65 -3.68 -14.61 3.68
C PHE A 65 -2.69 -15.41 4.53
N ARG A 66 -3.00 -16.66 4.88
CA ARG A 66 -2.07 -17.53 5.63
C ARG A 66 -0.78 -17.76 4.87
N ALA A 67 -0.85 -18.00 3.56
CA ALA A 67 0.35 -18.15 2.73
C ALA A 67 1.19 -16.86 2.71
N LEU A 68 0.57 -15.68 2.73
CA LEU A 68 1.26 -14.40 2.85
C LEU A 68 1.96 -14.26 4.21
N VAL A 69 1.28 -14.63 5.30
CA VAL A 69 1.83 -14.60 6.67
C VAL A 69 3.01 -15.57 6.79
N GLU A 70 2.92 -16.78 6.23
CA GLU A 70 4.02 -17.75 6.23
C GLU A 70 5.27 -17.19 5.54
N LYS A 71 5.11 -16.48 4.42
CA LYS A 71 6.22 -15.78 3.75
C LYS A 71 6.80 -14.67 4.62
N ALA A 72 5.95 -13.88 5.28
CA ALA A 72 6.38 -12.82 6.18
C ALA A 72 7.19 -13.37 7.36
N LEU A 73 6.73 -14.46 7.97
CA LEU A 73 7.42 -15.13 9.09
C LEU A 73 8.75 -15.76 8.68
N ALA A 74 8.91 -16.16 7.42
CA ALA A 74 10.18 -16.70 6.91
C ALA A 74 11.24 -15.61 6.70
N ALA A 75 10.84 -14.33 6.56
CA ALA A 75 11.74 -13.21 6.29
C ALA A 75 11.31 -11.92 7.03
N PRO A 76 11.15 -11.95 8.38
CA PRO A 76 10.49 -10.88 9.13
C PRO A 76 11.18 -9.52 8.99
N ASP A 77 12.51 -9.51 8.82
CA ASP A 77 13.31 -8.27 8.72
C ASP A 77 13.39 -7.69 7.31
N SER A 78 12.88 -8.38 6.28
CA SER A 78 13.05 -7.96 4.88
C SER A 78 11.81 -8.11 4.00
N PHE A 79 10.77 -8.81 4.47
CA PHE A 79 9.58 -9.07 3.69
C PHE A 79 8.86 -7.79 3.26
N VAL A 80 8.76 -6.82 4.16
CA VAL A 80 8.13 -5.52 3.88
C VAL A 80 8.96 -4.73 2.88
N ASP A 81 10.29 -4.67 3.08
CA ASP A 81 11.21 -3.97 2.17
C ASP A 81 11.19 -4.58 0.77
N GLN A 82 11.18 -5.91 0.66
CA GLN A 82 11.08 -6.61 -0.62
C GLN A 82 9.75 -6.32 -1.33
N GLY A 83 8.63 -6.36 -0.60
CA GLY A 83 7.33 -6.03 -1.18
C GLY A 83 7.24 -4.57 -1.65
N ALA A 84 7.84 -3.64 -0.89
CA ALA A 84 7.92 -2.23 -1.27
C ALA A 84 8.80 -2.03 -2.51
N GLU A 85 9.97 -2.69 -2.60
CA GLU A 85 10.87 -2.65 -3.76
C GLU A 85 10.20 -3.22 -5.02
N GLU A 86 9.54 -4.38 -4.92
CA GLU A 86 8.79 -5.01 -6.02
C GLU A 86 7.72 -4.08 -6.60
N GLY A 87 6.96 -3.40 -5.72
CA GLY A 87 5.95 -2.43 -6.16
C GLY A 87 6.56 -1.13 -6.69
N ALA A 88 7.66 -0.65 -6.09
CA ALA A 88 8.35 0.56 -6.51
C ALA A 88 9.01 0.44 -7.89
N ALA A 89 9.30 -0.79 -8.34
CA ALA A 89 9.80 -1.08 -9.68
C ALA A 89 8.76 -0.86 -10.80
N LEU A 90 7.46 -0.78 -10.46
CA LEU A 90 6.39 -0.51 -11.42
C LEU A 90 6.43 0.95 -11.90
N ALA A 91 5.82 1.20 -13.07
CA ALA A 91 5.60 2.57 -13.51
C ALA A 91 4.70 3.31 -12.49
N PRO A 92 4.97 4.58 -12.14
CA PRO A 92 4.18 5.34 -11.17
C PRO A 92 2.66 5.29 -11.37
N ARG A 93 2.21 5.37 -12.64
CA ARG A 93 0.79 5.28 -12.99
C ARG A 93 0.21 3.89 -12.68
N GLU A 94 0.92 2.84 -13.04
CA GLU A 94 0.50 1.46 -12.79
C GLU A 94 0.41 1.17 -11.29
N LEU A 95 1.41 1.62 -10.52
CA LEU A 95 1.42 1.50 -9.07
C LEU A 95 0.24 2.26 -8.44
N LEU A 96 0.00 3.50 -8.87
CA LEU A 96 -1.11 4.31 -8.37
C LEU A 96 -2.48 3.70 -8.71
N ASP A 97 -2.65 3.18 -9.91
CA ASP A 97 -3.89 2.52 -10.33
C ASP A 97 -4.13 1.23 -9.54
N ARG A 98 -3.07 0.46 -9.25
CA ARG A 98 -3.14 -0.72 -8.38
C ARG A 98 -3.54 -0.36 -6.96
N TRP A 99 -2.95 0.70 -6.39
CA TRP A 99 -3.30 1.17 -5.05
C TRP A 99 -4.77 1.63 -4.98
N ARG A 100 -5.25 2.38 -5.97
CA ARG A 100 -6.66 2.81 -6.07
C ARG A 100 -7.63 1.64 -6.11
N ALA A 101 -7.33 0.64 -6.93
CA ALA A 101 -8.17 -0.56 -7.05
C ALA A 101 -8.24 -1.35 -5.73
N GLY A 102 -7.13 -1.46 -5.02
CA GLY A 102 -7.07 -2.10 -3.70
C GLY A 102 -7.95 -1.41 -2.67
N ARG A 103 -7.84 -0.07 -2.55
CA ARG A 103 -8.70 0.72 -1.65
C ARG A 103 -10.18 0.60 -1.99
N ALA A 104 -10.54 0.73 -3.27
CA ALA A 104 -11.93 0.61 -3.70
C ALA A 104 -12.55 -0.77 -3.36
N ALA A 105 -11.74 -1.83 -3.30
CA ALA A 105 -12.20 -3.16 -2.91
C ALA A 105 -12.42 -3.32 -1.39
N LEU A 106 -11.83 -2.44 -0.56
CA LEU A 106 -12.01 -2.42 0.89
C LEU A 106 -13.16 -1.52 1.36
N ASP A 107 -13.60 -0.60 0.52
CA ASP A 107 -14.69 0.36 0.78
C ASP A 107 -16.11 -0.22 0.58
N GLY A 108 -16.24 -1.53 0.34
CA GLY A 108 -17.50 -2.21 -0.02
C GLY A 108 -18.55 -2.32 1.09
#